data_AF-A0A6I8MDW9-F1
#
_entry.id   AF-A0A6I8MDW9-F1
#
_cell.length_a   1.000
_cell.length_b   1.000
_cell.length_c   1.000
_cell.angle_alpha   90.00
_cell.angle_beta   90.00
_cell.angle_gamma   90.00
#
_symmetry.space_group_name_H-M   'P 1'
#
loop_
_entity.id
_entity.type
_entity.pdbx_description
1 polymer ?
#
loop_
_entity_poly.entity_id
_entity_poly.type
_entity_poly.pdbx_seq_one_letter_code
_entity_poly.pdbx_strand_id
1 'polypeptide(L)'
;MLCIGAGGLGSPVALYLAAAGVGHITIIDAAIVDISNLQRQIVHSSNCIGQPKVESAAQRLKDLNPECEVTTINDRFSWPDSLEITCGVDVLIV
;
A
#
# COMPACT_ATOMS: atom_id res chain seq x y z
N MET A 1 10.66 0.89 -2.22
CA MET A 1 9.93 -0.40 -2.45
C MET A 1 8.59 -0.12 -3.11
N LEU A 2 8.11 -1.02 -3.97
CA LEU A 2 6.82 -0.94 -4.65
C LEU A 2 5.93 -2.13 -4.24
N CYS A 3 4.72 -1.84 -3.79
CA CYS A 3 3.69 -2.81 -3.43
C CYS A 3 2.51 -2.71 -4.41
N ILE A 4 2.29 -3.76 -5.19
CA ILE A 4 1.12 -3.90 -6.04
C ILE A 4 0.02 -4.56 -5.20
N GLY A 5 -0.97 -3.77 -4.83
CA GLY A 5 -2.08 -4.14 -3.97
C GLY A 5 -1.81 -3.86 -2.49
N ALA A 6 -2.78 -3.22 -1.84
CA ALA A 6 -2.86 -3.06 -0.38
C ALA A 6 -3.81 -4.10 0.25
N GLY A 7 -3.93 -5.27 -0.40
CA GLY A 7 -4.80 -6.37 0.00
C GLY A 7 -4.21 -7.26 1.10
N GLY A 8 -4.64 -8.53 1.15
CA GLY A 8 -4.30 -9.42 2.27
C GLY A 8 -2.79 -9.73 2.40
N LEU A 9 -2.05 -9.68 1.30
CA LEU A 9 -0.59 -9.88 1.29
C LEU A 9 0.17 -8.57 1.44
N GLY A 10 -0.21 -7.53 0.67
CA GLY A 10 0.43 -6.22 0.74
C GLY A 10 0.27 -5.57 2.12
N SER A 11 -0.85 -5.80 2.80
CA SER A 11 -1.15 -5.23 4.11
C SER A 11 -0.12 -5.55 5.20
N PRO A 12 0.15 -6.83 5.56
CA PRO A 12 1.17 -7.14 6.56
C PRO A 12 2.57 -6.73 6.12
N VAL A 13 2.88 -6.87 4.83
CA VAL A 13 4.22 -6.54 4.33
C VAL A 13 4.50 -5.05 4.43
N ALA A 14 3.58 -4.20 3.98
CA ALA A 14 3.74 -2.75 4.08
C ALA A 14 3.88 -2.29 5.54
N LEU A 15 3.09 -2.87 6.45
CA LEU A 15 3.19 -2.58 7.89
C LEU A 15 4.57 -2.93 8.45
N TYR A 16 5.08 -4.14 8.15
CA TYR A 16 6.39 -4.55 8.65
C TYR A 16 7.53 -3.73 8.05
N LEU A 17 7.47 -3.38 6.77
CA LEU A 17 8.51 -2.57 6.13
C LEU A 17 8.53 -1.12 6.64
N ALA A 18 7.36 -0.51 6.83
CA ALA A 18 7.28 0.82 7.45
C ALA A 18 7.82 0.80 8.89
N ALA A 19 7.45 -0.22 9.69
CA ALA A 19 7.98 -0.39 11.05
C ALA A 19 9.48 -0.65 11.09
N ALA A 20 10.03 -1.34 10.08
CA ALA A 20 11.46 -1.60 9.95
C ALA A 20 12.27 -0.38 9.47
N GLY A 21 11.61 0.73 9.12
CA GLY A 21 12.28 1.95 8.67
C GLY A 21 12.64 1.98 7.20
N VAL A 22 11.93 1.24 6.33
CA VAL A 22 12.05 1.43 4.89
C VAL A 22 11.61 2.86 4.54
N GLY A 23 12.55 3.66 4.02
CA GLY A 23 12.35 5.10 3.86
C GLY A 23 11.26 5.50 2.87
N HIS A 24 11.04 4.70 1.81
CA HIS A 24 10.02 5.00 0.80
C HIS A 24 9.26 3.76 0.32
N ILE A 25 7.94 3.84 0.43
CA ILE A 25 6.98 2.81 -0.01
C ILE A 25 6.02 3.41 -1.03
N THR A 26 5.98 2.85 -2.22
CA THR A 26 4.94 3.14 -3.22
C THR A 26 3.88 2.05 -3.19
N ILE A 27 2.61 2.42 -3.15
CA ILE A 27 1.46 1.50 -3.13
C ILE A 27 0.57 1.76 -4.34
N ILE A 28 0.27 0.71 -5.10
CA ILE A 28 -0.63 0.75 -6.25
C ILE A 28 -1.84 -0.13 -5.99
N ASP A 29 -3.03 0.43 -5.88
CA ASP A 29 -4.27 -0.33 -5.71
C ASP A 29 -5.47 0.53 -6.15
N ALA A 30 -6.33 0.01 -7.03
CA ALA A 30 -7.53 0.69 -7.50
C ALA A 30 -8.78 0.40 -6.65
N ALA A 31 -8.67 -0.47 -5.64
CA ALA A 31 -9.82 -0.91 -4.86
C ALA A 31 -10.14 0.05 -3.70
N ILE A 32 -11.35 -0.12 -3.18
CA ILE A 32 -11.89 0.58 -2.03
C ILE A 32 -11.88 -0.36 -0.81
N VAL A 33 -11.74 0.18 0.39
CA VAL A 33 -11.84 -0.57 1.64
C VAL A 33 -13.28 -1.05 1.83
N ASP A 34 -13.44 -2.36 2.02
CA ASP A 34 -14.72 -3.03 2.23
C ASP A 34 -14.70 -3.87 3.52
N ILE A 35 -15.82 -3.92 4.22
CA ILE A 35 -15.93 -4.65 5.50
C ILE A 35 -15.63 -6.15 5.35
N SER A 36 -15.99 -6.78 4.23
CA SER A 36 -15.75 -8.20 3.93
C SER A 36 -14.27 -8.54 3.71
N ASN A 37 -13.40 -7.53 3.74
CA ASN A 37 -11.97 -7.65 3.50
C ASN A 37 -11.14 -7.40 4.77
N LEU A 38 -11.72 -6.77 5.81
CA LEU A 38 -10.99 -6.35 7.02
C LEU A 38 -10.41 -7.50 7.83
N GLN A 39 -11.00 -8.71 7.76
CA GLN A 39 -10.50 -9.89 8.47
C GLN A 39 -9.11 -10.36 8.02
N ARG A 40 -8.60 -9.84 6.88
CA ARG A 40 -7.26 -10.18 6.35
C ARG A 40 -6.46 -8.98 5.86
N GLN A 41 -7.06 -7.80 5.76
CA GLN A 41 -6.39 -6.56 5.31
C GLN A 41 -6.17 -5.63 6.50
N ILE A 42 -5.28 -6.05 7.39
CA ILE A 42 -5.04 -5.46 8.72
C ILE A 42 -4.43 -4.04 8.70
N VAL A 43 -4.03 -3.55 7.53
CA VAL A 43 -3.58 -2.16 7.31
C VAL A 43 -4.78 -1.21 7.27
N HIS A 44 -5.98 -1.73 7.02
CA HIS A 44 -7.23 -0.97 7.03
C HIS A 44 -7.98 -1.15 8.35
N SER A 45 -8.85 -0.20 8.64
CA SER A 45 -9.76 -0.26 9.79
C SER A 45 -11.20 -0.01 9.35
N SER A 46 -12.16 -0.30 10.24
CA SER A 46 -13.59 -0.02 10.01
C SER A 46 -13.88 1.45 9.72
N ASN A 47 -13.06 2.38 10.23
CA ASN A 47 -13.24 3.81 10.03
C ASN A 47 -12.88 4.27 8.60
N CYS A 48 -12.19 3.41 7.84
CA CYS A 48 -11.77 3.70 6.47
C CYS A 48 -12.67 3.06 5.41
N ILE A 49 -13.75 2.36 5.80
CA ILE A 49 -14.68 1.75 4.85
C ILE A 49 -15.18 2.80 3.85
N GLY A 50 -15.13 2.47 2.55
CA GLY A 50 -15.49 3.39 1.47
C GLY A 50 -14.35 4.29 0.97
N GLN A 51 -13.19 4.31 1.63
CA GLN A 51 -12.01 5.05 1.16
C GLN A 51 -11.17 4.21 0.19
N PRO A 52 -10.44 4.84 -0.74
CA PRO A 52 -9.41 4.15 -1.52
C PRO A 52 -8.42 3.41 -0.62
N LYS A 53 -8.08 2.17 -0.98
CA LYS A 53 -7.15 1.37 -0.17
C LYS A 53 -5.78 2.02 -0.07
N VAL A 54 -5.30 2.63 -1.15
CA VAL A 54 -4.00 3.32 -1.13
C VAL A 54 -3.95 4.46 -0.12
N GLU A 55 -5.04 5.22 0.02
CA GLU A 55 -5.12 6.33 1.00
C GLU A 55 -5.21 5.81 2.42
N SER A 56 -6.09 4.82 2.66
CA SER A 56 -6.22 4.18 3.98
C SER A 56 -4.90 3.55 4.44
N ALA A 57 -4.20 2.86 3.53
CA ALA A 57 -2.91 2.27 3.82
C ALA A 57 -1.86 3.35 4.10
N ALA A 58 -1.76 4.38 3.25
CA ALA A 58 -0.80 5.45 3.44
C ALA A 58 -0.97 6.18 4.79
N GLN A 59 -2.21 6.46 5.19
CA GLN A 59 -2.47 7.04 6.51
C GLN A 59 -1.97 6.10 7.62
N ARG A 60 -2.30 4.81 7.55
CA ARG A 60 -1.90 3.84 8.56
C ARG A 60 -0.38 3.69 8.66
N LEU A 61 0.33 3.69 7.53
CA LEU A 61 1.78 3.58 7.51
C LEU A 61 2.45 4.84 8.07
N LYS A 62 1.92 6.03 7.77
CA LYS A 62 2.42 7.29 8.36
C LYS A 62 2.15 7.37 9.87
N ASP A 63 1.00 6.89 10.33
CA ASP A 63 0.72 6.80 11.76
C ASP A 63 1.68 5.84 12.48
N LEU A 64 2.11 4.77 11.79
CA LEU A 64 3.03 3.78 12.31
C LEU A 64 4.48 4.29 12.32
N ASN A 65 4.91 4.95 11.24
CA ASN A 65 6.22 5.55 11.11
C ASN A 65 6.12 6.87 10.33
N PRO A 66 6.13 8.03 11.02
CA PRO A 66 6.03 9.35 10.38
C PRO A 66 7.20 9.70 9.44
N GLU A 67 8.34 9.02 9.56
CA GLU A 67 9.51 9.23 8.69
C GLU A 67 9.41 8.43 7.38
N CYS A 68 8.47 7.48 7.29
CA CYS A 68 8.24 6.71 6.07
C CYS A 68 7.53 7.59 5.03
N GLU A 69 8.19 7.85 3.91
CA GLU A 69 7.54 8.44 2.74
C GLU A 69 6.64 7.40 2.09
N VAL A 70 5.41 7.80 1.76
CA VAL A 70 4.43 6.93 1.10
C VAL A 70 3.86 7.62 -0.12
N THR A 71 4.06 6.99 -1.28
CA THR A 71 3.47 7.41 -2.56
C THR A 71 2.29 6.49 -2.90
N THR A 72 1.17 7.08 -3.26
CA THR A 72 -0.06 6.36 -3.60
C THR A 72 -0.36 6.48 -5.09
N ILE A 73 -0.70 5.36 -5.72
CA ILE A 73 -1.21 5.31 -7.10
C ILE A 73 -2.55 4.59 -7.05
N ASN A 74 -3.64 5.35 -7.11
CA ASN A 74 -4.99 4.81 -7.09
C ASN A 74 -5.40 4.35 -8.50
N ASP A 75 -4.69 3.36 -9.03
CA ASP A 75 -4.96 2.79 -10.35
C ASP A 75 -4.60 1.30 -10.37
N ARG A 76 -4.97 0.62 -11.45
CA ARG A 76 -4.57 -0.77 -11.71
C ARG A 76 -3.18 -0.77 -12.30
N PHE A 77 -2.31 -1.62 -11.75
CA PHE A 77 -1.04 -1.90 -12.38
C PHE A 77 -1.26 -2.61 -13.72
N SER A 78 -0.67 -2.05 -14.79
CA SER A 78 -0.79 -2.57 -16.14
C SER A 78 0.60 -2.76 -16.78
N TRP A 79 0.71 -3.69 -17.74
CA TRP A 79 1.98 -3.98 -18.41
C TRP A 79 2.62 -2.77 -19.12
N PRO A 80 1.86 -1.93 -19.85
CA PRO A 80 2.40 -0.70 -20.43
C PRO A 80 3.13 0.20 -19.43
N ASP A 81 2.62 0.31 -18.21
CA ASP A 81 3.15 1.24 -17.19
C ASP A 81 4.32 0.62 -16.39
N SER A 82 4.55 -0.68 -16.55
CA SER A 82 5.45 -1.46 -15.69
C SER A 82 6.89 -0.94 -15.67
N LEU A 83 7.44 -0.55 -16.82
CA LEU A 83 8.83 -0.09 -16.92
C LEU A 83 9.08 1.25 -16.25
N GLU A 84 8.15 2.19 -16.42
CA GLU A 84 8.28 3.53 -15.83
C GLU A 84 8.10 3.47 -14.31
N ILE A 85 7.05 2.77 -13.86
CA ILE A 85 6.69 2.66 -12.44
C ILE A 85 7.72 1.83 -11.64
N THR A 86 8.33 0.81 -12.25
CA THR A 86 9.33 -0.02 -11.57
C THR A 86 10.75 0.53 -11.68
N CYS A 87 10.96 1.61 -12.44
CA CYS A 87 12.27 2.23 -12.57
C CYS A 87 12.77 2.75 -11.21
N GLY A 88 13.95 2.30 -10.80
CA GLY A 88 14.54 2.68 -9.50
C GLY A 88 13.91 1.99 -8.28
N VAL A 89 13.03 1.01 -8.47
CA VAL A 89 12.47 0.21 -7.38
C VAL A 89 13.45 -0.88 -6.97
N ASP A 90 13.93 -0.85 -5.71
CA ASP A 90 14.83 -1.88 -5.19
C ASP A 90 14.15 -3.24 -4.96
N VAL A 91 12.86 -3.21 -4.56
CA VAL A 91 12.07 -4.39 -4.22
C VAL A 91 10.63 -4.20 -4.70
N LEU A 92 10.13 -5.16 -5.47
CA LEU A 92 8.76 -5.26 -5.96
C LEU A 92 8.01 -6.38 -5.23
N ILE A 93 6.79 -6.09 -4.78
CA ILE A 93 5.89 -7.05 -4.14
C ILE A 93 4.57 -7.07 -4.89
N VAL A 94 4.07 -8.28 -5.18
CA VAL A 94 2.88 -8.56 -6.01
C VAL A 94 1.91 -9.52 -5.33
#